data_AF-A0A3S9NEZ6-F1
#
_entry.id   AF-A0A3S9NEZ6-F1
#
_cell.length_a   1.000
_cell.length_b   1.000
_cell.length_c   1.000
_cell.angle_alpha   90.00
_cell.angle_beta   90.00
_cell.angle_gamma   90.00
#
_symmetry.space_group_name_H-M   'P 1'
#
loop_
_entity.id
_entity.type
_entity.pdbx_description
1 polymer ?
#
loop_
_entity_poly.entity_id
_entity_poly.type
_entity_poly.pdbx_seq_one_letter_code
_entity_poly.pdbx_strand_id
1 'polypeptide(L)'
;MSGATCLPRNHAMRPRNEVPVNVVAGDRLTVSTSRGTASVPLFTGGGAAPATATQVVVMLHGRLRDADAYLRSTQRALDASTADAANVMLAVPQFLATADVEHHRLADDCLHWEWTSWMGGLDAIGPAPLSSFDVLDALIEHYVRSAQRDRYPRLREIVIAGHSGGAQVAHRHAILSNATACCLARGVKVRYVIANPSSYVYFDAWRPHGEAIDQTACAGFNEWKYGTSRLPRYADELDAHSLERRYVGHDVTYLLGTHDDDPAHPALDRSCEAMMQGPHRLARGRAYYAYLRARHPALRHALHEVQGAGHNGDAMFVSQAGVRALFGPAVRLAESRVEHDGGALE
;
A
#
# COMPACT_ATOMS: atom_id res chain seq x y z
N MET A 1 38.17 48.76 -3.14
CA MET A 1 38.06 47.45 -2.47
C MET A 1 36.59 47.14 -2.30
N SER A 2 36.04 46.33 -3.21
CA SER A 2 34.62 45.95 -3.24
C SER A 2 34.44 44.69 -2.39
N GLY A 3 33.76 44.82 -1.26
CA GLY A 3 33.40 43.70 -0.40
C GLY A 3 32.02 43.16 -0.76
N ALA A 4 31.96 42.25 -1.74
CA ALA A 4 30.77 41.47 -2.00
C ALA A 4 30.69 40.34 -0.98
N THR A 5 29.78 40.47 -0.01
CA THR A 5 29.46 39.41 0.95
C THR A 5 28.63 38.35 0.23
N CYS A 6 29.24 37.20 -0.02
CA CYS A 6 28.57 36.04 -0.59
C CYS A 6 27.72 35.38 0.52
N LEU A 7 26.39 35.48 0.43
CA LEU A 7 25.48 34.69 1.25
C LEU A 7 25.47 33.24 0.74
N PRO A 8 25.69 32.22 1.57
CA PRO A 8 25.45 30.85 1.15
C PRO A 8 23.93 30.60 1.15
N ARG A 9 23.31 30.65 -0.03
CA ARG A 9 22.02 29.97 -0.27
C ARG A 9 22.30 28.48 -0.39
N ASN A 10 22.18 27.75 0.70
CA ASN A 10 22.06 26.30 0.66
C ASN A 10 20.80 25.88 1.44
N HIS A 11 19.63 26.21 0.89
CA HIS A 11 18.44 25.43 1.20
C HIS A 11 18.64 24.09 0.50
N ALA A 12 19.09 23.08 1.23
CA ALA A 12 18.95 21.70 0.79
C ALA A 12 17.47 21.51 0.41
N MET A 13 17.19 21.26 -0.87
CA MET A 13 15.83 21.02 -1.33
C MET A 13 15.29 19.83 -0.54
N ARG A 14 14.15 20.03 0.14
CA ARG A 14 13.48 18.95 0.86
C ARG A 14 13.16 17.82 -0.12
N PRO A 15 13.27 16.54 0.29
CA PRO A 15 12.81 15.43 -0.52
C PRO A 15 11.37 15.66 -1.00
N ARG A 16 11.04 15.22 -2.23
CA ARG A 16 9.70 15.42 -2.82
C ARG A 16 8.55 14.88 -1.95
N ASN A 17 8.80 13.88 -1.12
CA ASN A 17 7.83 13.31 -0.17
C ASN A 17 7.67 14.11 1.13
N GLU A 18 8.48 15.14 1.38
CA GLU A 18 8.50 15.97 2.60
C GLU A 18 8.04 17.40 2.30
N VAL A 19 7.04 17.47 1.42
CA VAL A 19 6.34 18.69 1.02
C VAL A 19 4.84 18.42 1.23
N PRO A 20 4.06 19.44 1.66
CA PRO A 20 2.62 19.27 1.78
C PRO A 20 1.97 18.76 0.49
N VAL A 21 0.99 17.86 0.62
CA VAL A 21 0.20 17.38 -0.51
C VAL A 21 -0.55 18.52 -1.19
N ASN A 22 -0.78 18.42 -2.50
CA ASN A 22 -1.51 19.45 -3.24
C ASN A 22 -3.01 19.42 -2.95
N VAL A 23 -3.58 18.23 -2.71
CA VAL A 23 -5.02 18.01 -2.55
C VAL A 23 -5.27 17.09 -1.37
N VAL A 24 -6.27 17.43 -0.57
CA VAL A 24 -6.82 16.58 0.49
C VAL A 24 -8.22 16.15 0.10
N ALA A 25 -8.57 14.88 0.34
CA ALA A 25 -9.90 14.37 0.02
C ALA A 25 -11.02 15.12 0.77
N GLY A 26 -12.16 15.28 0.11
CA GLY A 26 -13.35 15.90 0.69
C GLY A 26 -14.09 14.99 1.67
N ASP A 27 -14.25 13.72 1.33
CA ASP A 27 -14.95 12.75 2.20
C ASP A 27 -14.07 12.33 3.38
N ARG A 28 -14.71 11.82 4.44
CA ARG A 28 -14.05 11.40 5.68
C ARG A 28 -14.49 10.00 6.09
N LEU A 29 -13.53 9.16 6.44
CA LEU A 29 -13.75 7.91 7.14
C LEU A 29 -13.53 8.12 8.64
N THR A 30 -14.54 7.87 9.46
CA THR A 30 -14.37 7.82 10.92
C THR A 30 -13.74 6.50 11.32
N VAL A 31 -12.66 6.57 12.10
CA VAL A 31 -11.95 5.44 12.69
C VAL A 31 -12.17 5.49 14.19
N SER A 32 -12.76 4.45 14.76
CA SER A 32 -13.09 4.40 16.19
C SER A 32 -12.63 3.08 16.78
N THR A 33 -11.77 3.15 17.79
CA THR A 33 -11.31 2.01 18.59
C THR A 33 -11.43 2.33 20.08
N SER A 34 -11.01 1.42 20.95
CA SER A 34 -10.87 1.72 22.38
C SER A 34 -9.83 2.80 22.70
N ARG A 35 -8.98 3.18 21.74
CA ARG A 35 -7.91 4.17 21.91
C ARG A 35 -8.28 5.57 21.45
N GLY A 36 -9.48 5.75 20.93
CA GLY A 36 -10.00 7.04 20.50
C GLY A 36 -10.76 6.95 19.18
N THR A 37 -11.25 8.12 18.78
CA THR A 37 -12.00 8.32 17.54
C THR A 37 -11.38 9.48 16.80
N ALA A 38 -11.18 9.32 15.50
CA ALA A 38 -10.60 10.31 14.61
C ALA A 38 -11.09 10.08 13.18
N SER A 39 -10.68 10.93 12.23
CA SER A 39 -11.05 10.81 10.82
C SER A 39 -9.85 10.76 9.88
N VAL A 40 -10.00 10.07 8.75
CA VAL A 40 -9.04 10.05 7.64
C VAL A 40 -9.72 10.58 6.38
N PRO A 41 -9.06 11.47 5.59
CA PRO A 41 -9.56 11.83 4.28
C PRO A 41 -9.66 10.61 3.37
N LEU A 42 -10.78 10.47 2.67
CA LEU A 42 -11.06 9.34 1.79
C LEU A 42 -11.46 9.86 0.41
N PHE A 43 -10.76 9.43 -0.64
CA PHE A 43 -11.27 9.57 -2.00
C PHE A 43 -12.15 8.37 -2.35
N THR A 44 -13.24 8.60 -3.07
CA THR A 44 -14.13 7.55 -3.58
C THR A 44 -14.30 7.67 -5.10
N GLY A 45 -14.56 6.56 -5.77
CA GLY A 45 -14.78 6.51 -7.22
C GLY A 45 -15.30 5.15 -7.68
N GLY A 46 -15.02 4.77 -8.92
CA GLY A 46 -15.62 3.62 -9.57
C GLY A 46 -16.96 3.95 -10.24
N GLY A 47 -17.63 2.95 -10.80
CA GLY A 47 -18.90 3.11 -11.50
C GLY A 47 -20.11 2.59 -10.72
N ALA A 48 -19.90 1.89 -9.61
CA ALA A 48 -20.97 1.25 -8.86
C ALA A 48 -21.63 2.17 -7.83
N ALA A 49 -22.96 2.10 -7.75
CA ALA A 49 -23.69 2.58 -6.60
C ALA A 49 -23.60 1.54 -5.46
N PRO A 50 -23.76 1.94 -4.18
CA PRO A 50 -23.74 1.01 -3.05
C PRO A 50 -24.61 -0.25 -3.23
N ALA A 51 -25.83 -0.08 -3.75
CA ALA A 51 -26.79 -1.18 -3.95
C ALA A 51 -26.35 -2.20 -5.01
N THR A 52 -25.51 -1.82 -5.97
CA THR A 52 -25.07 -2.67 -7.08
C THR A 52 -23.67 -3.21 -6.90
N ALA A 53 -22.83 -2.56 -6.08
CA ALA A 53 -21.45 -2.91 -5.87
C ALA A 53 -21.28 -4.37 -5.41
N THR A 54 -20.49 -5.13 -6.17
CA THR A 54 -20.09 -6.50 -5.81
C THR A 54 -18.65 -6.55 -5.34
N GLN A 55 -17.84 -5.55 -5.72
CA GLN A 55 -16.44 -5.41 -5.37
C GLN A 55 -16.13 -3.99 -4.90
N VAL A 56 -15.29 -3.89 -3.87
CA VAL A 56 -14.64 -2.64 -3.48
C VAL A 56 -13.14 -2.82 -3.64
N VAL A 57 -12.50 -1.91 -4.36
CA VAL A 57 -11.03 -1.82 -4.44
C VAL A 57 -10.57 -0.69 -3.54
N VAL A 58 -9.90 -1.06 -2.45
CA VAL A 58 -9.17 -0.15 -1.57
C VAL A 58 -7.77 0.01 -2.12
N MET A 59 -7.46 1.17 -2.71
CA MET A 59 -6.13 1.48 -3.25
C MET A 59 -5.33 2.31 -2.25
N LEU A 60 -4.07 1.94 -2.02
CA LEU A 60 -3.15 2.61 -1.10
C LEU A 60 -2.05 3.33 -1.88
N HIS A 61 -1.97 4.64 -1.66
CA HIS A 61 -1.01 5.52 -2.33
C HIS A 61 0.45 5.28 -1.87
N GLY A 62 1.39 5.81 -2.63
CA GLY A 62 2.81 5.76 -2.32
C GLY A 62 3.23 6.74 -1.22
N ARG A 63 4.55 6.85 -0.99
CA ARG A 63 5.13 7.75 0.02
C ARG A 63 4.86 9.25 -0.21
N LEU A 64 4.39 9.63 -1.41
CA LEU A 64 4.07 11.01 -1.77
C LEU A 64 2.70 11.46 -1.24
N ARG A 65 1.89 10.55 -0.70
CA ARG A 65 0.55 10.86 -0.14
C ARG A 65 -0.44 11.45 -1.15
N ASP A 66 -0.17 11.22 -2.44
CA ASP A 66 -0.94 11.63 -3.62
C ASP A 66 -2.11 10.68 -3.91
N ALA A 67 -3.00 10.55 -2.93
CA ALA A 67 -4.18 9.66 -3.01
C ALA A 67 -5.09 9.99 -4.20
N ASP A 68 -5.17 11.26 -4.60
CA ASP A 68 -5.93 11.69 -5.78
C ASP A 68 -5.37 11.10 -7.08
N ALA A 69 -4.04 11.04 -7.21
CA ALA A 69 -3.36 10.44 -8.36
C ALA A 69 -3.60 8.92 -8.41
N TYR A 70 -3.60 8.27 -7.25
CA TYR A 70 -3.90 6.84 -7.13
C TYR A 70 -5.37 6.51 -7.41
N LEU A 71 -6.32 7.38 -7.04
CA LEU A 71 -7.70 7.25 -7.47
C LEU A 71 -7.79 7.32 -9.01
N ARG A 72 -7.20 8.33 -9.63
CA ARG A 72 -7.20 8.49 -11.10
C ARG A 72 -6.56 7.31 -11.82
N SER A 73 -5.44 6.80 -11.30
CA SER A 73 -4.74 5.62 -11.82
C SER A 73 -5.63 4.38 -11.77
N THR A 74 -6.29 4.14 -10.63
CA THR A 74 -7.18 2.98 -10.46
C THR A 74 -8.44 3.11 -11.32
N GLN A 75 -8.96 4.32 -11.48
CA GLN A 75 -10.08 4.58 -12.41
C GLN A 75 -9.67 4.32 -13.86
N ARG A 76 -8.50 4.78 -14.31
CA ARG A 76 -7.97 4.43 -15.64
C ARG A 76 -7.82 2.93 -15.83
N ALA A 77 -7.36 2.20 -14.82
CA ALA A 77 -7.26 0.75 -14.88
C ALA A 77 -8.65 0.10 -15.03
N LEU A 78 -9.67 0.61 -14.34
CA LEU A 78 -11.05 0.15 -14.46
C LEU A 78 -11.59 0.42 -15.87
N ASP A 79 -11.46 1.66 -16.35
CA ASP A 79 -11.95 2.11 -17.66
C ASP A 79 -11.26 1.39 -18.82
N ALA A 80 -9.97 1.06 -18.67
CA ALA A 80 -9.19 0.32 -19.65
C ALA A 80 -9.36 -1.20 -19.53
N SER A 81 -10.27 -1.70 -18.70
CA SER A 81 -10.48 -3.14 -18.49
C SER A 81 -11.82 -3.62 -19.03
N THR A 82 -11.96 -4.95 -19.16
CA THR A 82 -13.24 -5.59 -19.43
C THR A 82 -14.10 -5.79 -18.17
N ALA A 83 -13.71 -5.21 -17.02
CA ALA A 83 -14.53 -5.27 -15.82
C ALA A 83 -15.77 -4.39 -16.00
N ASP A 84 -16.90 -4.85 -15.50
CA ASP A 84 -18.11 -4.04 -15.49
C ASP A 84 -18.02 -3.00 -14.37
N ALA A 85 -17.80 -1.74 -14.75
CA ALA A 85 -17.64 -0.62 -13.83
C ALA A 85 -18.86 -0.44 -12.90
N ALA A 86 -20.06 -0.86 -13.30
CA ALA A 86 -21.27 -0.79 -12.47
C ALA A 86 -21.24 -1.72 -11.23
N ASN A 87 -20.23 -2.60 -11.15
CA ASN A 87 -20.01 -3.52 -10.04
C ASN A 87 -18.86 -3.12 -9.10
N VAL A 88 -18.02 -2.15 -9.50
CA VAL A 88 -16.79 -1.77 -8.79
C VAL A 88 -16.92 -0.40 -8.15
N MET A 89 -16.66 -0.34 -6.84
CA MET A 89 -16.38 0.90 -6.12
C MET A 89 -14.89 1.03 -5.83
N LEU A 90 -14.39 2.25 -5.85
CA LEU A 90 -13.01 2.58 -5.48
C LEU A 90 -13.00 3.39 -4.19
N ALA A 91 -12.02 3.10 -3.33
CA ALA A 91 -11.77 3.80 -2.08
C ALA A 91 -10.26 4.01 -1.89
N VAL A 92 -9.83 5.24 -1.63
CA VAL A 92 -8.41 5.58 -1.46
C VAL A 92 -8.24 6.40 -0.18
N PRO A 93 -7.96 5.76 0.98
CA PRO A 93 -7.66 6.50 2.19
C PRO A 93 -6.36 7.28 2.00
N GLN A 94 -6.33 8.53 2.49
CA GLN A 94 -5.18 9.40 2.39
C GLN A 94 -4.50 9.53 3.75
N PHE A 95 -3.35 8.89 3.90
CA PHE A 95 -2.50 8.99 5.09
C PHE A 95 -1.68 10.26 5.01
N LEU A 96 -2.00 11.24 5.86
CA LEU A 96 -1.39 12.57 5.86
C LEU A 96 -0.22 12.65 6.85
N ALA A 97 0.74 13.51 6.57
CA ALA A 97 1.74 13.95 7.52
C ALA A 97 1.24 15.14 8.34
N THR A 98 1.83 15.41 9.50
CA THR A 98 1.50 16.61 10.31
C THR A 98 1.56 17.89 9.50
N ALA A 99 2.57 18.04 8.64
CA ALA A 99 2.72 19.21 7.78
C ALA A 99 1.57 19.38 6.76
N ASP A 100 0.91 18.29 6.36
CA ASP A 100 -0.26 18.36 5.47
C ASP A 100 -1.47 18.93 6.23
N VAL A 101 -1.70 18.47 7.47
CA VAL A 101 -2.77 18.98 8.36
C VAL A 101 -2.59 20.47 8.62
N GLU A 102 -1.37 20.89 8.96
CA GLU A 102 -1.02 22.30 9.22
C GLU A 102 -1.20 23.17 7.97
N HIS A 103 -0.70 22.70 6.82
CA HIS A 103 -0.77 23.44 5.56
C HIS A 103 -2.20 23.68 5.09
N HIS A 104 -3.04 22.64 5.15
CA HIS A 104 -4.44 22.69 4.71
C HIS A 104 -5.40 23.16 5.81
N ARG A 105 -4.91 23.42 7.03
CA ARG A 105 -5.72 23.79 8.20
C ARG A 105 -6.88 22.81 8.42
N LEU A 106 -6.57 21.52 8.40
CA LEU A 106 -7.58 20.48 8.57
C LEU A 106 -8.11 20.47 10.01
N ALA A 107 -9.28 19.89 10.20
CA ALA A 107 -9.90 19.76 11.51
C ALA A 107 -9.02 18.95 12.48
N ASP A 108 -9.11 19.27 13.77
CA ASP A 108 -8.31 18.65 14.83
C ASP A 108 -8.54 17.15 14.98
N ASP A 109 -9.64 16.62 14.43
CA ASP A 109 -9.95 15.20 14.44
C ASP A 109 -9.24 14.42 13.33
N CYS A 110 -8.53 15.07 12.40
CA CYS A 110 -7.87 14.44 11.27
C CYS A 110 -6.62 13.67 11.71
N LEU A 111 -6.56 12.36 11.44
CA LEU A 111 -5.37 11.55 11.68
C LEU A 111 -4.19 12.01 10.82
N HIS A 112 -3.02 12.07 11.44
CA HIS A 112 -1.77 12.38 10.76
C HIS A 112 -0.57 11.68 11.40
N TRP A 113 0.45 11.45 10.59
CA TRP A 113 1.64 10.69 10.93
C TRP A 113 2.91 11.51 10.75
N GLU A 114 4.04 10.92 11.13
CA GLU A 114 5.33 11.27 10.54
C GLU A 114 5.29 10.91 9.03
N TRP A 115 6.06 11.61 8.19
CA TRP A 115 6.04 11.53 6.73
C TRP A 115 5.85 10.13 6.14
N THR A 116 6.46 9.10 6.75
CA THR A 116 6.40 7.71 6.24
C THR A 116 6.08 6.66 7.31
N SER A 117 5.84 7.04 8.57
CA SER A 117 5.61 6.07 9.65
C SER A 117 4.35 5.22 9.44
N TRP A 118 3.31 5.78 8.82
CA TRP A 118 2.11 5.07 8.37
C TRP A 118 2.42 3.88 7.45
N MET A 119 3.52 3.92 6.68
CA MET A 119 3.90 2.80 5.82
C MET A 119 4.26 1.54 6.61
N GLY A 120 4.73 1.71 7.86
CA GLY A 120 4.97 0.62 8.81
C GLY A 120 3.77 0.30 9.69
N GLY A 121 2.64 1.00 9.52
CA GLY A 121 1.48 0.91 10.42
C GLY A 121 1.78 1.29 11.86
N LEU A 122 2.63 2.29 12.04
CA LEU A 122 2.82 2.91 13.36
C LEU A 122 1.61 3.78 13.72
N ASP A 123 1.42 4.01 15.02
CA ASP A 123 0.36 4.88 15.54
C ASP A 123 0.53 6.31 14.98
N ALA A 124 -0.59 6.97 14.69
CA ALA A 124 -0.64 8.37 14.32
C ALA A 124 -0.08 9.28 15.43
N ILE A 125 0.45 10.43 15.04
CA ILE A 125 0.91 11.48 15.98
C ILE A 125 -0.31 12.10 16.68
N GLY A 126 -1.41 12.29 15.97
CA GLY A 126 -2.63 12.85 16.51
C GLY A 126 -3.84 12.59 15.61
N PRO A 127 -5.06 12.85 16.11
CA PRO A 127 -5.36 13.21 17.51
C PRO A 127 -5.36 12.02 18.47
N ALA A 128 -5.35 10.79 17.95
CA ALA A 128 -5.40 9.56 18.73
C ALA A 128 -4.35 8.57 18.22
N PRO A 129 -3.80 7.68 19.07
CA PRO A 129 -2.79 6.71 18.68
C PRO A 129 -3.45 5.53 17.94
N LEU A 130 -3.92 5.81 16.73
CA LEU A 130 -4.53 4.89 15.78
C LEU A 130 -3.54 4.62 14.65
N SER A 131 -3.29 3.35 14.35
CA SER A 131 -2.40 2.92 13.28
C SER A 131 -3.04 3.06 11.91
N SER A 132 -2.24 3.06 10.84
CA SER A 132 -2.78 2.95 9.49
C SER A 132 -3.53 1.63 9.26
N PHE A 133 -3.26 0.60 10.08
CA PHE A 133 -3.97 -0.68 10.03
C PHE A 133 -5.36 -0.58 10.66
N ASP A 134 -5.54 0.21 11.72
CA ASP A 134 -6.86 0.55 12.28
C ASP A 134 -7.74 1.26 11.24
N VAL A 135 -7.14 2.11 10.40
CA VAL A 135 -7.85 2.78 9.28
C VAL A 135 -8.35 1.75 8.27
N LEU A 136 -7.52 0.77 7.88
CA LEU A 136 -7.93 -0.28 6.95
C LEU A 136 -9.02 -1.16 7.55
N ASP A 137 -8.89 -1.56 8.81
CA ASP A 137 -9.91 -2.34 9.50
C ASP A 137 -11.23 -1.58 9.58
N ALA A 138 -11.21 -0.27 9.90
CA ALA A 138 -12.40 0.58 9.90
C ALA A 138 -13.05 0.70 8.52
N LEU A 139 -12.26 0.81 7.45
CA LEU A 139 -12.75 0.88 6.08
C LEU A 139 -13.38 -0.45 5.63
N ILE A 140 -12.70 -1.57 5.87
CA ILE A 140 -13.22 -2.93 5.60
C ILE A 140 -14.54 -3.11 6.32
N GLU A 141 -14.55 -2.81 7.61
CA GLU A 141 -15.71 -2.97 8.47
C GLU A 141 -16.85 -2.00 8.11
N HIS A 142 -16.55 -0.80 7.61
CA HIS A 142 -17.55 0.11 7.03
C HIS A 142 -18.33 -0.58 5.91
N TYR A 143 -17.64 -1.21 4.95
CA TYR A 143 -18.31 -1.91 3.84
C TYR A 143 -19.02 -3.17 4.31
N VAL A 144 -18.38 -3.97 5.16
CA VAL A 144 -18.90 -5.27 5.59
C VAL A 144 -20.11 -5.15 6.53
N ARG A 145 -20.09 -4.25 7.53
CA ARG A 145 -21.28 -4.02 8.37
C ARG A 145 -22.41 -3.36 7.61
N SER A 146 -22.10 -2.46 6.69
CA SER A 146 -23.12 -1.77 5.91
C SER A 146 -23.77 -2.69 4.87
N ALA A 147 -23.09 -3.77 4.45
CA ALA A 147 -23.70 -4.85 3.68
C ALA A 147 -24.82 -5.55 4.46
N GLN A 148 -24.67 -5.67 5.80
CA GLN A 148 -25.68 -6.25 6.69
C GLN A 148 -26.83 -5.28 7.02
N ARG A 149 -26.75 -4.02 6.59
CA ARG A 149 -27.79 -2.99 6.74
C ARG A 149 -28.36 -2.56 5.38
N ASP A 150 -28.36 -3.47 4.41
CA ASP A 150 -28.89 -3.30 3.05
C ASP A 150 -28.25 -2.18 2.20
N ARG A 151 -27.14 -1.58 2.64
CA ARG A 151 -26.42 -0.56 1.84
C ARG A 151 -25.55 -1.19 0.75
N TYR A 152 -24.92 -2.33 1.03
CA TYR A 152 -24.07 -3.09 0.08
C TYR A 152 -24.50 -4.57 -0.04
N PRO A 153 -25.76 -4.86 -0.39
CA PRO A 153 -26.33 -6.22 -0.31
C PRO A 153 -25.65 -7.22 -1.27
N ARG A 154 -25.01 -6.71 -2.32
CA ARG A 154 -24.34 -7.52 -3.36
C ARG A 154 -22.84 -7.65 -3.18
N LEU A 155 -22.25 -7.02 -2.15
CA LEU A 155 -20.81 -7.07 -1.91
C LEU A 155 -20.37 -8.52 -1.67
N ARG A 156 -19.32 -8.94 -2.38
CA ARG A 156 -18.71 -10.28 -2.27
C ARG A 156 -17.21 -10.22 -2.09
N GLU A 157 -16.57 -9.11 -2.46
CA GLU A 157 -15.11 -9.00 -2.42
C GLU A 157 -14.63 -7.60 -2.06
N ILE A 158 -13.58 -7.55 -1.24
CA ILE A 158 -12.77 -6.36 -0.98
C ILE A 158 -11.34 -6.66 -1.42
N VAL A 159 -10.77 -5.80 -2.25
CA VAL A 159 -9.39 -5.90 -2.73
C VAL A 159 -8.58 -4.79 -2.09
N ILE A 160 -7.55 -5.13 -1.32
CA ILE A 160 -6.63 -4.17 -0.71
C ILE A 160 -5.36 -4.15 -1.56
N ALA A 161 -5.22 -3.12 -2.38
CA ALA A 161 -4.12 -2.96 -3.31
C ALA A 161 -3.25 -1.78 -2.92
N GLY A 162 -1.95 -1.86 -3.18
CA GLY A 162 -1.08 -0.71 -3.03
C GLY A 162 0.14 -0.80 -3.92
N HIS A 163 0.74 0.36 -4.22
CA HIS A 163 2.02 0.47 -4.91
C HIS A 163 3.04 1.23 -4.06
N SER A 164 4.30 0.81 -4.09
CA SER A 164 5.40 1.47 -3.38
C SER A 164 5.18 1.53 -1.86
N GLY A 165 4.94 2.72 -1.29
CA GLY A 165 4.61 2.89 0.13
C GLY A 165 3.29 2.22 0.53
N GLY A 166 2.28 2.27 -0.35
CA GLY A 166 0.99 1.63 -0.10
C GLY A 166 1.06 0.10 -0.17
N ALA A 167 1.91 -0.44 -1.04
CA ALA A 167 2.16 -1.89 -1.12
C ALA A 167 2.78 -2.41 0.19
N GLN A 168 3.63 -1.60 0.80
CA GLN A 168 4.22 -1.85 2.11
C GLN A 168 3.14 -1.90 3.21
N VAL A 169 2.15 -1.00 3.19
CA VAL A 169 1.01 -1.06 4.12
C VAL A 169 0.15 -2.30 3.86
N ALA A 170 -0.24 -2.56 2.61
CA ALA A 170 -1.06 -3.72 2.26
C ALA A 170 -0.39 -5.04 2.68
N HIS A 171 0.91 -5.17 2.42
CA HIS A 171 1.71 -6.31 2.82
C HIS A 171 1.72 -6.52 4.33
N ARG A 172 2.00 -5.46 5.09
CA ARG A 172 2.09 -5.52 6.55
C ARG A 172 0.74 -5.74 7.22
N HIS A 173 -0.31 -5.12 6.69
CA HIS A 173 -1.70 -5.35 7.13
C HIS A 173 -2.13 -6.79 6.89
N ALA A 174 -1.82 -7.37 5.72
CA ALA A 174 -2.10 -8.77 5.42
C ALA A 174 -1.40 -9.75 6.39
N ILE A 175 -0.27 -9.38 6.96
CA ILE A 175 0.42 -10.21 7.96
C ILE A 175 -0.26 -10.08 9.33
N LEU A 176 -0.52 -8.85 9.77
CA LEU A 176 -0.92 -8.58 11.15
C LEU A 176 -2.43 -8.66 11.39
N SER A 177 -3.27 -8.29 10.42
CA SER A 177 -4.72 -8.20 10.58
C SER A 177 -5.42 -9.55 10.51
N ASN A 178 -6.50 -9.71 11.27
CA ASN A 178 -7.41 -10.85 11.17
C ASN A 178 -8.66 -10.53 10.31
N ALA A 179 -8.68 -9.39 9.61
CA ALA A 179 -9.85 -8.92 8.86
C ALA A 179 -10.35 -9.95 7.83
N THR A 180 -9.45 -10.68 7.17
CA THR A 180 -9.80 -11.72 6.19
C THR A 180 -10.73 -12.78 6.79
N ALA A 181 -10.45 -13.27 7.99
CA ALA A 181 -11.28 -14.28 8.66
C ALA A 181 -12.64 -13.70 9.06
N CYS A 182 -12.67 -12.48 9.58
CA CYS A 182 -13.89 -11.79 9.97
C CYS A 182 -14.82 -11.49 8.78
N CYS A 183 -14.26 -11.12 7.63
CA CYS A 183 -15.00 -10.89 6.39
C CYS A 183 -15.54 -12.19 5.81
N LEU A 184 -14.74 -13.25 5.80
CA LEU A 184 -15.15 -14.56 5.26
C LEU A 184 -16.35 -15.14 6.04
N ALA A 185 -16.36 -14.99 7.36
CA ALA A 185 -17.50 -15.36 8.20
C ALA A 185 -18.81 -14.63 7.83
N ARG A 186 -18.72 -13.51 7.10
CA ARG A 186 -19.84 -12.72 6.59
C ARG A 186 -20.04 -12.87 5.07
N GLY A 187 -19.37 -13.84 4.43
CA GLY A 187 -19.49 -14.14 3.01
C GLY A 187 -18.77 -13.16 2.08
N VAL A 188 -17.87 -12.32 2.61
CA VAL A 188 -17.07 -11.36 1.84
C VAL A 188 -15.60 -11.83 1.80
N LYS A 189 -15.05 -11.98 0.60
CA LYS A 189 -13.64 -12.32 0.40
C LYS A 189 -12.76 -11.08 0.55
N VAL A 190 -11.56 -11.23 1.09
CA VAL A 190 -10.52 -10.19 1.10
C VAL A 190 -9.31 -10.72 0.33
N ARG A 191 -8.81 -9.93 -0.62
CA ARG A 191 -7.59 -10.22 -1.39
C ARG A 191 -6.60 -9.06 -1.27
N TYR A 192 -5.31 -9.35 -1.37
CA TYR A 192 -4.25 -8.36 -1.31
C TYR A 192 -3.47 -8.29 -2.62
N VAL A 193 -3.17 -7.07 -3.09
CA VAL A 193 -2.31 -6.82 -4.24
C VAL A 193 -1.14 -5.94 -3.81
N ILE A 194 0.07 -6.51 -3.88
CA ILE A 194 1.30 -5.90 -3.37
C ILE A 194 2.20 -5.56 -4.56
N ALA A 195 2.22 -4.29 -4.98
CA ALA A 195 2.97 -3.84 -6.17
C ALA A 195 4.24 -3.05 -5.80
N ASN A 196 5.42 -3.55 -6.20
CA ASN A 196 6.71 -2.87 -6.03
C ASN A 196 6.97 -2.23 -4.64
N PRO A 197 6.73 -2.92 -3.50
CA PRO A 197 7.13 -2.38 -2.21
C PRO A 197 8.65 -2.28 -2.13
N SER A 198 9.13 -1.30 -1.34
CA SER A 198 10.57 -1.16 -1.14
C SER A 198 11.15 -2.15 -0.13
N SER A 199 10.33 -2.78 0.71
CA SER A 199 10.78 -3.77 1.69
C SER A 199 9.63 -4.70 2.07
N TYR A 200 10.00 -5.89 2.52
CA TYR A 200 9.12 -6.96 2.96
C TYR A 200 9.41 -7.34 4.41
N VAL A 201 8.44 -7.97 5.06
CA VAL A 201 8.59 -8.54 6.40
C VAL A 201 8.91 -10.03 6.27
N TYR A 202 10.08 -10.42 6.76
CA TYR A 202 10.50 -11.82 6.86
C TYR A 202 10.07 -12.41 8.21
N PHE A 203 9.74 -13.70 8.24
CA PHE A 203 9.20 -14.38 9.44
C PHE A 203 10.28 -15.00 10.33
N ASP A 204 11.54 -14.94 9.90
CA ASP A 204 12.72 -15.39 10.62
C ASP A 204 13.90 -14.44 10.33
N ALA A 205 15.07 -14.76 10.88
CA ALA A 205 16.30 -14.00 10.68
C ALA A 205 16.96 -14.22 9.30
N TRP A 206 16.36 -15.03 8.41
CA TRP A 206 16.96 -15.27 7.10
C TRP A 206 16.82 -14.04 6.20
N ARG A 207 17.89 -13.67 5.49
CA ARG A 207 17.87 -12.60 4.48
C ARG A 207 18.65 -13.04 3.24
N PRO A 208 18.18 -12.72 2.02
CA PRO A 208 18.82 -13.15 0.78
C PRO A 208 20.24 -12.62 0.61
N HIS A 209 20.55 -11.44 1.18
CA HIS A 209 21.89 -10.85 1.18
C HIS A 209 22.48 -10.76 2.60
N GLY A 210 22.04 -11.61 3.53
CA GLY A 210 22.44 -11.55 4.93
C GLY A 210 23.88 -11.96 5.23
N GLU A 211 24.58 -12.59 4.29
CA GLU A 211 26.01 -12.92 4.38
C GLU A 211 26.89 -11.80 3.80
N ALA A 212 26.35 -10.99 2.89
CA ALA A 212 27.07 -9.88 2.25
C ALA A 212 27.07 -8.60 3.12
N ILE A 213 26.18 -8.54 4.10
CA ILE A 213 26.04 -7.41 5.03
C ILE A 213 26.28 -7.94 6.44
N ASP A 214 27.21 -7.32 7.17
CA ASP A 214 27.49 -7.66 8.55
C ASP A 214 26.24 -7.43 9.42
N GLN A 215 25.69 -8.52 9.96
CA GLN A 215 24.49 -8.50 10.80
C GLN A 215 24.72 -7.74 12.11
N THR A 216 25.97 -7.66 12.60
CA THR A 216 26.29 -6.88 13.79
C THR A 216 26.24 -5.38 13.52
N ALA A 217 26.60 -4.96 12.29
CA ALA A 217 26.43 -3.59 11.81
C ALA A 217 24.96 -3.25 11.45
N CYS A 218 24.11 -4.27 11.32
CA CYS A 218 22.71 -4.16 10.92
C CYS A 218 21.74 -4.69 11.98
N ALA A 219 22.01 -4.45 13.28
CA ALA A 219 21.33 -5.14 14.37
C ALA A 219 19.78 -5.05 14.36
N GLY A 220 19.21 -3.99 13.75
CA GLY A 220 17.77 -3.78 13.61
C GLY A 220 17.09 -4.57 12.49
N PHE A 221 17.82 -5.38 11.70
CA PHE A 221 17.30 -6.00 10.47
C PHE A 221 16.09 -6.91 10.66
N ASN A 222 15.95 -7.48 11.87
CA ASN A 222 14.82 -8.34 12.21
C ASN A 222 13.73 -7.62 13.01
N GLU A 223 13.93 -6.35 13.36
CA GLU A 223 12.91 -5.52 13.98
C GLU A 223 11.81 -5.18 12.97
N TRP A 224 10.62 -4.89 13.49
CA TRP A 224 9.57 -4.29 12.69
C TRP A 224 10.11 -2.98 12.09
N LYS A 225 10.03 -2.77 10.78
CA LYS A 225 9.08 -3.31 9.81
C LYS A 225 9.71 -4.21 8.72
N TYR A 226 10.84 -4.85 9.04
CA TYR A 226 11.62 -5.72 8.16
C TYR A 226 11.62 -7.19 8.60
N GLY A 227 11.41 -7.43 9.90
CA GLY A 227 11.16 -8.75 10.47
C GLY A 227 10.06 -8.72 11.54
N THR A 228 10.05 -9.73 12.39
CA THR A 228 8.98 -9.98 13.38
C THR A 228 9.42 -9.75 14.83
N SER A 229 10.61 -9.19 15.09
CA SER A 229 10.94 -8.71 16.44
C SER A 229 10.42 -7.30 16.66
N ARG A 230 10.15 -6.91 17.92
CA ARG A 230 9.58 -5.60 18.29
C ARG A 230 8.37 -5.22 17.45
N LEU A 231 7.42 -6.15 17.32
CA LEU A 231 6.17 -5.92 16.62
C LEU A 231 5.46 -4.66 17.16
N PRO A 232 4.74 -3.92 16.29
CA PRO A 232 3.96 -2.78 16.74
C PRO A 232 2.82 -3.31 17.61
N ARG A 233 2.31 -2.45 18.47
CA ARG A 233 1.18 -2.75 19.36
C ARG A 233 -0.04 -3.33 18.65
N TYR A 234 -0.24 -2.98 17.38
CA TYR A 234 -1.30 -3.55 16.54
C TYR A 234 -1.25 -5.10 16.46
N ALA A 235 -0.07 -5.69 16.64
CA ALA A 235 0.18 -7.13 16.62
C ALA A 235 0.47 -7.71 18.01
N ASP A 236 0.11 -7.01 19.09
CA ASP A 236 0.29 -7.50 20.46
C ASP A 236 -0.19 -8.96 20.57
N GLU A 237 0.59 -9.77 21.29
CA GLU A 237 0.33 -11.19 21.57
C GLU A 237 0.51 -12.18 20.41
N LEU A 238 0.97 -11.74 19.23
CA LEU A 238 1.23 -12.64 18.09
C LEU A 238 2.71 -13.00 17.96
N ASP A 239 2.98 -14.31 17.84
CA ASP A 239 4.30 -14.82 17.50
C ASP A 239 4.53 -14.90 15.97
N ALA A 240 5.80 -14.96 15.55
CA ALA A 240 6.18 -15.00 14.14
C ALA A 240 5.59 -16.18 13.35
N HIS A 241 5.45 -17.35 13.98
CA HIS A 241 4.88 -18.54 13.34
C HIS A 241 3.37 -18.39 13.12
N SER A 242 2.66 -17.80 14.07
CA SER A 242 1.24 -17.48 13.96
C SER A 242 0.98 -16.41 12.89
N LEU A 243 1.84 -15.39 12.79
CA LEU A 243 1.81 -14.40 11.70
C LEU A 243 2.06 -15.05 10.34
N GLU A 244 3.07 -15.91 10.24
CA GLU A 244 3.41 -16.59 8.99
C GLU A 244 2.27 -17.48 8.50
N ARG A 245 1.74 -18.36 9.38
CA ARG A 245 0.60 -19.24 9.07
C ARG A 245 -0.61 -18.48 8.58
N ARG A 246 -0.90 -17.33 9.21
CA ARG A 246 -2.01 -16.45 8.79
C ARG A 246 -1.74 -15.92 7.38
N TYR A 247 -0.56 -15.33 7.18
CA TYR A 247 -0.22 -14.67 5.93
C TYR A 247 -0.25 -15.62 4.74
N VAL A 248 0.35 -16.81 4.86
CA VAL A 248 0.38 -17.80 3.76
C VAL A 248 -1.00 -18.40 3.43
N GLY A 249 -1.96 -18.24 4.33
CA GLY A 249 -3.36 -18.61 4.11
C GLY A 249 -4.18 -17.55 3.38
N HIS A 250 -3.64 -16.34 3.17
CA HIS A 250 -4.34 -15.26 2.48
C HIS A 250 -4.25 -15.39 0.95
N ASP A 251 -5.17 -14.71 0.27
CA ASP A 251 -5.11 -14.52 -1.18
C ASP A 251 -4.26 -13.26 -1.46
N VAL A 252 -3.01 -13.49 -1.87
CA VAL A 252 -2.02 -12.44 -2.10
C VAL A 252 -1.46 -12.56 -3.51
N THR A 253 -1.53 -11.46 -4.25
CA THR A 253 -0.88 -11.30 -5.56
C THR A 253 0.23 -10.26 -5.48
N TYR A 254 1.44 -10.64 -5.87
CA TYR A 254 2.57 -9.74 -6.03
C TYR A 254 2.66 -9.27 -7.47
N LEU A 255 2.80 -7.95 -7.68
CA LEU A 255 3.10 -7.37 -8.99
C LEU A 255 4.49 -6.73 -8.94
N LEU A 256 5.40 -7.21 -9.80
CA LEU A 256 6.77 -6.70 -9.86
C LEU A 256 7.05 -6.11 -11.25
N GLY A 257 7.41 -4.83 -11.32
CA GLY A 257 7.83 -4.20 -12.56
C GLY A 257 9.22 -4.70 -12.98
N THR A 258 9.40 -5.13 -14.23
CA THR A 258 10.69 -5.67 -14.68
C THR A 258 11.79 -4.61 -14.81
N HIS A 259 11.44 -3.33 -14.83
CA HIS A 259 12.37 -2.19 -14.82
C HIS A 259 12.35 -1.43 -13.48
N ASP A 260 11.79 -2.01 -12.41
CA ASP A 260 11.95 -1.47 -11.04
C ASP A 260 13.25 -2.03 -10.42
N ASP A 261 14.34 -1.81 -11.14
CA ASP A 261 15.66 -2.41 -10.93
C ASP A 261 16.79 -1.40 -10.70
N ASP A 262 16.47 -0.10 -10.60
CA ASP A 262 17.44 0.94 -10.28
C ASP A 262 17.81 0.97 -8.77
N PRO A 263 19.05 0.63 -8.39
CA PRO A 263 19.51 0.68 -6.99
C PRO A 263 19.73 2.12 -6.49
N ALA A 264 19.82 3.11 -7.38
CA ALA A 264 19.99 4.51 -7.07
C ALA A 264 18.65 5.27 -6.98
N HIS A 265 17.53 4.60 -7.22
CA HIS A 265 16.22 5.23 -7.30
C HIS A 265 15.92 6.05 -6.02
N PRO A 266 15.53 7.34 -6.11
CA PRO A 266 15.47 8.24 -4.96
C PRO A 266 14.42 7.86 -3.91
N ALA A 267 13.41 7.08 -4.30
CA ALA A 267 12.39 6.53 -3.40
C ALA A 267 12.73 5.13 -2.85
N LEU A 268 13.90 4.56 -3.13
CA LEU A 268 14.28 3.25 -2.64
C LEU A 268 14.71 3.36 -1.17
N ASP A 269 14.17 2.48 -0.33
CA ASP A 269 14.64 2.26 1.02
C ASP A 269 16.05 1.67 0.98
N ARG A 270 17.03 2.51 1.31
CA ARG A 270 18.46 2.17 1.36
C ARG A 270 18.98 2.06 2.79
N SER A 271 18.08 1.93 3.77
CA SER A 271 18.46 1.51 5.13
C SER A 271 19.18 0.16 5.06
N CYS A 272 20.05 -0.08 6.05
CA CYS A 272 20.81 -1.32 6.11
C CYS A 272 19.90 -2.56 6.05
N GLU A 273 18.82 -2.51 6.81
CA GLU A 273 17.82 -3.56 6.97
C GLU A 273 17.12 -3.90 5.65
N ALA A 274 16.80 -2.87 4.86
CA ALA A 274 16.20 -3.04 3.54
C ALA A 274 17.22 -3.57 2.52
N MET A 275 18.48 -3.13 2.60
CA MET A 275 19.54 -3.58 1.70
C MET A 275 19.87 -5.07 1.87
N MET A 276 19.66 -5.64 3.07
CA MET A 276 19.77 -7.09 3.28
C MET A 276 18.76 -7.91 2.46
N GLN A 277 17.69 -7.27 1.97
CA GLN A 277 16.65 -7.91 1.17
C GLN A 277 16.98 -7.90 -0.34
N GLY A 278 17.91 -7.05 -0.78
CA GLY A 278 18.32 -6.94 -2.17
C GLY A 278 18.62 -5.52 -2.64
N PRO A 279 19.26 -5.36 -3.82
CA PRO A 279 19.75 -4.07 -4.32
C PRO A 279 18.65 -3.12 -4.81
N HIS A 280 17.49 -3.64 -5.23
CA HIS A 280 16.37 -2.87 -5.78
C HIS A 280 15.05 -3.64 -5.61
N ARG A 281 13.90 -3.03 -5.92
CA ARG A 281 12.57 -3.58 -5.58
C ARG A 281 12.26 -4.88 -6.30
N LEU A 282 12.60 -5.00 -7.58
CA LEU A 282 12.42 -6.24 -8.33
C LEU A 282 13.16 -7.43 -7.69
N ALA A 283 14.43 -7.25 -7.31
CA ALA A 283 15.21 -8.29 -6.63
C ALA A 283 14.60 -8.66 -5.28
N ARG A 284 14.20 -7.66 -4.47
CA ARG A 284 13.55 -7.87 -3.17
C ARG A 284 12.26 -8.68 -3.30
N GLY A 285 11.41 -8.34 -4.27
CA GLY A 285 10.15 -9.04 -4.51
C GLY A 285 10.34 -10.49 -4.95
N ARG A 286 11.27 -10.74 -5.89
CA ARG A 286 11.63 -12.10 -6.33
C ARG A 286 12.16 -12.93 -5.16
N ALA A 287 13.08 -12.38 -4.38
CA ALA A 287 13.68 -13.05 -3.24
C ALA A 287 12.66 -13.36 -2.14
N TYR A 288 11.75 -12.43 -1.84
CA TYR A 288 10.70 -12.64 -0.84
C TYR A 288 9.72 -13.73 -1.26
N TYR A 289 9.30 -13.76 -2.52
CA TYR A 289 8.42 -14.81 -3.02
C TYR A 289 9.10 -16.18 -3.02
N ALA A 290 10.38 -16.25 -3.43
CA ALA A 290 11.19 -17.47 -3.36
C ALA A 290 11.32 -17.99 -1.91
N TYR A 291 11.55 -17.08 -0.95
CA TYR A 291 11.59 -17.40 0.48
C TYR A 291 10.29 -18.06 0.96
N LEU A 292 9.12 -17.49 0.63
CA LEU A 292 7.84 -18.08 1.01
C LEU A 292 7.60 -19.43 0.34
N ARG A 293 7.94 -19.58 -0.95
CA ARG A 293 7.80 -20.84 -1.70
C ARG A 293 8.66 -21.96 -1.14
N ALA A 294 9.89 -21.64 -0.70
CA ALA A 294 10.80 -22.61 -0.10
C ALA A 294 10.26 -23.13 1.25
N ARG A 295 9.67 -22.24 2.05
CA ARG A 295 9.09 -22.57 3.36
C ARG A 295 7.72 -23.22 3.25
N HIS A 296 6.95 -22.88 2.21
CA HIS A 296 5.59 -23.35 1.96
C HIS A 296 5.44 -23.83 0.51
N PRO A 297 5.79 -25.09 0.19
CA PRO A 297 5.71 -25.62 -1.18
C PRO A 297 4.30 -25.56 -1.80
N ALA A 298 3.26 -25.59 -0.95
CA ALA A 298 1.85 -25.46 -1.33
C ALA A 298 1.31 -24.00 -1.28
N LEU A 299 2.19 -23.00 -1.23
CA LEU A 299 1.80 -21.58 -1.20
C LEU A 299 0.85 -21.23 -2.34
N ARG A 300 -0.27 -20.58 -2.01
CA ARG A 300 -1.32 -20.15 -2.96
C ARG A 300 -1.14 -18.74 -3.50
N HIS A 301 -0.19 -17.98 -2.96
CA HIS A 301 0.12 -16.64 -3.45
C HIS A 301 0.54 -16.70 -4.92
N ALA A 302 0.26 -15.64 -5.68
CA ALA A 302 0.66 -15.49 -7.07
C ALA A 302 1.69 -14.37 -7.21
N LEU A 303 2.63 -14.53 -8.14
CA LEU A 303 3.57 -13.48 -8.54
C LEU A 303 3.46 -13.27 -10.04
N HIS A 304 3.30 -12.01 -10.46
CA HIS A 304 3.29 -11.61 -11.85
C HIS A 304 4.29 -10.48 -12.07
N GLU A 305 5.13 -10.64 -13.09
CA GLU A 305 6.03 -9.58 -13.52
C GLU A 305 5.38 -8.77 -14.63
N VAL A 306 5.30 -7.46 -14.43
CA VAL A 306 4.74 -6.50 -15.39
C VAL A 306 5.86 -6.06 -16.31
N GLN A 307 5.87 -6.63 -17.52
CA GLN A 307 6.92 -6.40 -18.50
C GLN A 307 7.00 -4.92 -18.89
N GLY A 308 8.22 -4.37 -18.84
CA GLY A 308 8.52 -2.98 -19.19
C GLY A 308 8.18 -1.94 -18.12
N ALA A 309 7.42 -2.30 -17.09
CA ALA A 309 7.05 -1.37 -16.03
C ALA A 309 8.20 -1.14 -15.04
N GLY A 310 8.46 0.14 -14.73
CA GLY A 310 9.36 0.55 -13.64
C GLY A 310 8.60 0.87 -12.35
N HIS A 311 9.11 1.83 -11.58
CA HIS A 311 8.47 2.29 -10.34
C HIS A 311 7.28 3.26 -10.57
N ASN A 312 6.34 2.89 -11.45
CA ASN A 312 5.23 3.72 -11.89
C ASN A 312 3.88 3.03 -11.64
N GLY A 313 2.99 3.65 -10.85
CA GLY A 313 1.69 3.06 -10.50
C GLY A 313 0.77 2.80 -11.69
N ASP A 314 0.74 3.69 -12.69
CA ASP A 314 -0.06 3.50 -13.90
C ASP A 314 0.45 2.33 -14.73
N ALA A 315 1.76 2.26 -14.97
CA ALA A 315 2.35 1.16 -15.72
C ALA A 315 2.09 -0.20 -15.04
N MET A 316 2.03 -0.22 -13.70
CA MET A 316 1.70 -1.42 -12.94
C MET A 316 0.22 -1.82 -13.05
N PHE A 317 -0.70 -0.87 -12.82
CA PHE A 317 -2.13 -1.18 -12.69
C PHE A 317 -2.91 -1.12 -14.00
N VAL A 318 -2.54 -0.26 -14.94
CA VAL A 318 -3.07 -0.21 -16.31
C VAL A 318 -2.30 -1.20 -17.19
N SER A 319 -2.20 -2.44 -16.71
CA SER A 319 -1.54 -3.55 -17.38
C SER A 319 -2.43 -4.79 -17.30
N GLN A 320 -2.19 -5.78 -18.16
CA GLN A 320 -2.96 -7.03 -18.13
C GLN A 320 -2.85 -7.76 -16.78
N ALA A 321 -1.69 -7.71 -16.12
CA ALA A 321 -1.53 -8.28 -14.78
C ALA A 321 -2.21 -7.41 -13.71
N GLY A 322 -2.10 -6.09 -13.84
CA GLY A 322 -2.71 -5.10 -12.95
C GLY A 322 -4.23 -5.23 -12.89
N VAL A 323 -4.92 -5.16 -14.05
CA VAL A 323 -6.38 -5.25 -14.09
C VAL A 323 -6.90 -6.60 -13.63
N ARG A 324 -6.16 -7.69 -13.85
CA ARG A 324 -6.50 -9.02 -13.30
C ARG A 324 -6.38 -9.06 -11.78
N ALA A 325 -5.30 -8.50 -11.26
CA ALA A 325 -5.07 -8.46 -9.81
C ALA A 325 -6.14 -7.62 -9.11
N LEU A 326 -6.48 -6.45 -9.67
CA LEU A 326 -7.48 -5.53 -9.11
C LEU A 326 -8.90 -6.07 -9.25
N PHE A 327 -9.33 -6.46 -10.45
CA PHE A 327 -10.75 -6.70 -10.75
C PHE A 327 -11.13 -8.17 -10.91
N GLY A 328 -10.14 -9.08 -10.94
CA GLY A 328 -10.35 -10.52 -10.95
C GLY A 328 -9.70 -11.24 -12.14
N PRO A 329 -9.44 -12.55 -12.03
CA PRO A 329 -8.59 -13.29 -12.97
C PRO A 329 -9.13 -13.38 -14.41
N ALA A 330 -10.45 -13.24 -14.59
CA ALA A 330 -11.09 -13.25 -15.90
C ALA A 330 -11.05 -11.89 -16.63
N VAL A 331 -10.68 -10.82 -15.91
CA VAL A 331 -10.63 -9.47 -16.48
C VAL A 331 -9.45 -9.34 -17.42
N ARG A 332 -9.68 -8.66 -18.55
CA ARG A 332 -8.65 -8.35 -19.54
C ARG A 332 -8.44 -6.85 -19.62
N LEU A 333 -7.23 -6.45 -19.99
CA LEU A 333 -7.01 -5.10 -20.45
C LEU A 333 -7.73 -5.02 -21.79
N ALA A 334 -8.69 -4.10 -21.92
CA ALA A 334 -9.31 -3.82 -23.20
C ALA A 334 -8.23 -3.20 -24.09
N GLU A 335 -8.06 -3.72 -25.30
CA GLU A 335 -7.21 -3.06 -26.29
C GLU A 335 -7.81 -1.68 -26.57
N SER A 336 -7.20 -0.63 -26.03
CA SER A 336 -7.53 0.72 -26.45
C SER A 336 -7.13 0.86 -27.91
N ARG A 337 -8.05 1.29 -28.77
CA ARG A 337 -7.71 1.97 -30.03
C ARG A 337 -6.80 3.15 -29.67
N VAL A 338 -5.49 2.93 -29.69
CA VAL A 338 -4.51 4.01 -29.57
C VAL A 338 -4.46 4.66 -30.94
N GLU A 339 -5.22 5.73 -31.14
CA GLU A 339 -4.70 6.80 -31.99
C GLU A 339 -3.43 7.30 -31.30
N HIS A 340 -2.29 6.99 -31.91
CA HIS A 340 -1.03 7.60 -31.58
C HIS A 340 -1.15 9.10 -31.84
N ASP A 341 -1.42 9.88 -30.80
CA ASP A 341 -0.94 11.25 -30.76
C ASP A 341 0.17 11.31 -29.72
N GLY A 342 1.40 11.23 -30.23
CA GLY A 342 2.61 11.35 -29.44
C GLY A 342 2.68 12.73 -28.81
N GLY A 343 2.92 12.79 -27.50
CA GLY A 343 3.12 14.05 -26.83
C GLY A 343 3.40 13.95 -25.34
N ALA A 344 4.70 13.99 -25.01
CA ALA A 344 5.31 14.45 -23.76
C ALA A 344 5.24 13.57 -22.49
N LEU A 345 6.23 13.53 -21.61
CA LEU A 345 7.67 13.87 -21.54
C LEU A 345 8.13 13.24 -20.19
N GLU A 346 9.43 12.93 -20.11
CA GLU A 346 10.20 12.32 -19.00
C GLU A 346 9.75 12.55 -17.54
#